data_AF-A0A6D2HYV2-F1
#
_entry.id   AF-A0A6D2HYV2-F1
#
_cell.length_a   1.000
_cell.length_b   1.000
_cell.length_c   1.000
_cell.angle_alpha   90.00
_cell.angle_beta   90.00
_cell.angle_gamma   90.00
#
_symmetry.space_group_name_H-M   'P 1'
#
loop_
_entity.id
_entity.type
_entity.pdbx_description
1 polymer ?
#
loop_
_entity_poly.entity_id
_entity_poly.type
_entity_poly.pdbx_seq_one_letter_code
_entity_poly.pdbx_strand_id
1 'polypeptide(L)'
;MKGNQKDSSEKWDRSSSGVSMTRPAGKLMIWIILFISVTYIIYTLKIVSTSQPCEDPSSETILLQKPEKKAVVAASEASEAAEHEATDLNNVVFGVAASSKLWKQRKEYIKIWYKPKKMRGYVWLDKEVKIKSDDEGDQENLPPVRISGDTASFPYTNKQGHRSAIRISRIVSETLMHMDADEKKSVRWFVMGDDDTVFITDNLIRVLRKYDHEQMYYIGSLSESHLQNIFFSYGMAYGGGGFAISYPLAVALSKIQDRCIQRYPALYGSDDRMQACMAELGVPLTKETGFHQYDVYGNLFGLLAAHPVTPFVSMHHLDVVEPIFPNMTRVRAIKKLTIPMKLDSAGLLQQSICYDKHKSWTISVSWGYAVQVFRGSFSPREMEMPSRTFYNWYKKDDYTAYAFNTRPVSRNPCQKPFVFHMSNVKFDLKLNTTVSVYTRHRVPHPACKWDMANPEEINTIVVYKKPDPHLWDRSPRRNCCRVLQTKRNNTFWINVGVCRAGEVTEVK
;
A
#
# COMPACT_ATOMS: atom_id res chain seq x y z
N MET A 1 4.50 -4.86 44.78
CA MET A 1 5.48 -5.91 45.13
C MET A 1 6.60 -5.89 44.12
N LYS A 2 7.84 -5.71 44.59
CA LYS A 2 9.06 -5.60 43.78
C LYS A 2 9.41 -6.95 43.16
N GLY A 3 9.73 -6.98 41.87
CA GLY A 3 10.31 -8.13 41.18
C GLY A 3 11.36 -7.63 40.19
N ASN A 4 12.63 -7.82 40.55
CA ASN A 4 13.81 -7.51 39.76
C ASN A 4 13.86 -8.38 38.49
N GLN A 5 14.11 -7.77 37.34
CA GLN A 5 14.57 -8.47 36.14
C GLN A 5 15.97 -7.98 35.80
N LYS A 6 16.91 -8.93 35.79
CA LYS A 6 18.35 -8.77 35.61
C LYS A 6 18.64 -8.56 34.13
N ASP A 7 19.19 -7.40 33.77
CA ASP A 7 19.80 -7.14 32.47
C ASP A 7 21.14 -7.88 32.35
N SER A 8 21.33 -8.61 31.26
CA SER A 8 22.62 -9.15 30.85
C SER A 8 23.14 -8.31 29.69
N SER A 9 23.95 -7.30 30.02
CA SER A 9 24.76 -6.55 29.07
C SER A 9 26.11 -7.25 28.90
N GLU A 10 26.35 -7.89 27.76
CA GLU A 10 27.68 -8.36 27.39
C GLU A 10 28.53 -7.16 26.95
N LYS A 11 29.49 -6.82 27.80
CA LYS A 11 30.54 -5.84 27.59
C LYS A 11 31.75 -6.59 27.01
N TRP A 12 32.15 -6.27 25.78
CA TRP A 12 33.38 -6.79 25.19
C TRP A 12 34.57 -5.96 25.68
N ASP A 13 35.29 -6.49 26.67
CA ASP A 13 36.59 -5.95 27.11
C ASP A 13 37.70 -6.41 26.16
N ARG A 14 38.38 -5.43 25.54
CA ARG A 14 39.66 -5.62 24.85
C ARG A 14 40.76 -5.79 25.90
N SER A 15 41.30 -6.99 26.04
CA SER A 15 42.62 -7.18 26.64
C SER A 15 43.66 -7.39 25.54
N SER A 16 44.66 -6.50 25.54
CA SER A 16 45.88 -6.61 24.75
C SER A 16 46.89 -7.44 25.52
N SER A 17 47.29 -8.59 25.00
CA SER A 17 48.53 -9.27 25.39
C SER A 17 49.31 -9.60 24.12
N GLY A 18 50.48 -8.98 24.01
CA GLY A 18 51.42 -9.20 22.92
C GLY A 18 52.04 -10.58 23.02
N VAL A 19 52.03 -11.31 21.90
CA VAL A 19 52.86 -12.49 21.70
C VAL A 19 53.72 -12.24 20.47
N SER A 20 55.02 -12.24 20.70
CA SER A 20 56.09 -12.23 19.69
C SER A 20 55.93 -13.45 18.77
N MET A 21 55.70 -13.21 17.46
CA MET A 21 55.75 -14.26 16.44
C MET A 21 56.99 -14.12 15.57
N THR A 22 57.89 -15.07 15.73
CA THR A 22 58.96 -15.39 14.79
C THR A 22 58.38 -15.96 13.48
N ARG A 23 58.90 -15.49 12.35
CA ARG A 23 58.54 -15.87 10.96
C ARG A 23 58.72 -17.39 10.72
N PRO A 24 57.78 -18.02 9.99
CA PRO A 24 58.05 -18.29 8.57
C PRO A 24 56.80 -18.17 7.66
N ALA A 25 56.10 -17.02 7.68
CA ALA A 25 54.85 -16.84 6.90
C ALA A 25 55.04 -16.53 5.39
N GLY A 26 56.24 -16.15 4.96
CA GLY A 26 56.47 -15.71 3.57
C GLY A 26 56.40 -16.83 2.53
N LYS A 27 56.92 -18.02 2.84
CA LYS A 27 56.94 -19.14 1.89
C LYS A 27 55.54 -19.72 1.67
N LEU A 28 54.73 -19.86 2.74
CA LEU A 28 53.37 -20.38 2.64
C LEU A 28 52.46 -19.46 1.83
N MET A 29 52.58 -18.14 2.01
CA MET A 29 51.81 -17.15 1.22
C MET A 29 52.14 -17.20 -0.27
N ILE A 30 53.42 -17.41 -0.63
CA ILE A 30 53.83 -17.56 -2.04
C ILE A 30 53.19 -18.82 -2.65
N TRP A 31 53.17 -19.94 -1.93
CA TRP A 31 52.52 -21.17 -2.40
C TRP A 31 51.01 -21.03 -2.54
N ILE A 32 50.34 -20.30 -1.63
CA ILE A 32 48.90 -20.02 -1.73
C ILE A 32 48.58 -19.15 -2.96
N ILE A 33 49.37 -18.10 -3.20
CA ILE A 33 49.19 -17.23 -4.36
C ILE A 33 49.42 -17.99 -5.66
N LEU A 34 50.45 -18.84 -5.72
CA LEU A 34 50.72 -19.73 -6.86
C LEU A 34 49.57 -20.71 -7.10
N PHE A 35 49.02 -21.31 -6.04
CA PHE A 35 47.91 -22.24 -6.16
C PHE A 35 46.65 -21.55 -6.71
N ILE A 36 46.29 -20.37 -6.18
CA ILE A 36 45.14 -19.60 -6.65
C ILE A 36 45.33 -19.18 -8.11
N SER A 37 46.51 -18.69 -8.49
CA SER A 37 46.77 -18.26 -9.88
C SER A 37 46.75 -19.43 -10.87
N VAL A 38 47.30 -20.60 -10.52
CA VAL A 38 47.22 -21.81 -11.35
C VAL A 38 45.77 -22.28 -11.51
N THR A 39 44.99 -22.32 -10.42
CA THR A 39 43.56 -22.70 -10.52
C THR A 39 42.74 -21.73 -11.37
N TYR A 40 43.04 -20.43 -11.31
CA TYR A 40 42.40 -19.42 -12.14
C TYR A 40 42.75 -19.60 -13.63
N ILE A 41 44.02 -19.89 -13.96
CA ILE A 41 44.47 -20.16 -15.33
C ILE A 41 43.81 -21.44 -15.89
N ILE A 42 43.71 -22.50 -15.09
CA ILE A 42 43.03 -23.74 -15.51
C ILE A 42 41.53 -23.47 -15.77
N TYR A 43 40.89 -22.67 -14.91
CA TYR A 43 39.49 -22.31 -15.07
C TYR A 43 39.23 -21.47 -16.33
N THR A 44 40.08 -20.47 -16.61
CA THR A 44 39.96 -19.66 -17.84
C THR A 44 40.28 -20.47 -19.09
N LEU A 45 41.29 -21.36 -19.05
CA LEU A 45 41.57 -22.29 -20.16
C LEU A 45 40.41 -23.25 -20.40
N LYS A 46 39.75 -23.75 -19.35
CA LYS A 46 38.52 -24.55 -19.48
C LYS A 46 37.45 -23.77 -20.22
N ILE A 47 37.13 -22.55 -19.80
CA ILE A 47 36.12 -21.68 -20.43
C ILE A 47 36.44 -21.44 -21.91
N VAL A 48 37.69 -21.12 -22.24
CA VAL A 48 38.13 -20.88 -23.62
C VAL A 48 38.15 -22.16 -24.45
N SER A 49 38.45 -23.33 -23.84
CA SER A 49 38.41 -24.62 -24.54
C SER A 49 36.99 -25.17 -24.75
N THR A 50 36.01 -24.72 -23.94
CA THR A 50 34.61 -25.15 -24.03
C THR A 50 33.72 -24.19 -24.82
N SER A 51 34.28 -23.16 -25.47
CA SER A 51 33.52 -22.40 -26.47
C SER A 51 33.36 -23.24 -27.73
N GLN A 52 32.31 -24.07 -27.77
CA GLN A 52 31.80 -24.59 -29.03
C GLN A 52 31.33 -23.39 -29.88
N PRO A 53 31.65 -23.33 -31.18
CA PRO A 53 30.98 -22.42 -32.08
C PRO A 53 29.50 -22.79 -32.12
N CYS A 54 28.61 -21.80 -31.99
CA CYS A 54 27.20 -22.00 -32.35
C CYS A 54 27.14 -22.30 -33.86
N GLU A 55 26.98 -23.57 -34.22
CA GLU A 55 26.53 -23.94 -35.56
C GLU A 55 25.04 -23.62 -35.68
N ASP A 56 24.72 -22.56 -36.43
CA ASP A 56 23.38 -22.30 -36.93
C ASP A 56 23.03 -23.33 -38.03
N PRO A 57 21.99 -24.17 -37.88
CA PRO A 57 21.48 -24.92 -39.00
C PRO A 57 20.50 -24.03 -39.78
N SER A 58 20.83 -23.85 -41.06
CA SER A 58 19.98 -23.33 -42.15
C SER A 58 19.84 -21.81 -42.30
N SER A 59 20.78 -21.22 -43.03
CA SER A 59 20.54 -20.02 -43.83
C SER A 59 21.29 -20.12 -45.15
N GLU A 60 20.87 -21.05 -45.99
CA GLU A 60 21.11 -21.00 -47.43
C GLU A 60 19.96 -21.73 -48.11
N THR A 61 18.88 -21.00 -48.37
CA THR A 61 18.03 -20.96 -49.59
C THR A 61 16.82 -20.07 -49.25
N ILE A 62 16.33 -19.31 -50.22
CA ILE A 62 15.23 -18.31 -50.16
C ILE A 62 15.74 -16.85 -50.06
N LEU A 63 16.63 -16.48 -50.97
CA LEU A 63 16.61 -15.16 -51.59
C LEU A 63 15.80 -15.27 -52.89
N LEU A 64 14.48 -15.11 -52.80
CA LEU A 64 13.55 -14.65 -53.86
C LEU A 64 12.10 -15.00 -53.49
N GLN A 65 11.49 -14.22 -52.58
CA GLN A 65 10.05 -13.93 -52.67
C GLN A 65 9.69 -12.70 -51.84
N LYS A 66 9.39 -11.63 -52.56
CA LYS A 66 8.84 -10.38 -52.07
C LYS A 66 7.42 -10.66 -51.54
N PRO A 67 7.06 -10.39 -50.27
CA PRO A 67 5.69 -10.61 -49.84
C PRO A 67 4.84 -9.43 -50.29
N GLU A 68 4.03 -9.65 -51.33
CA GLU A 68 2.82 -8.89 -51.58
C GLU A 68 1.92 -8.95 -50.33
N LYS A 69 1.48 -7.78 -49.87
CA LYS A 69 0.42 -7.65 -48.87
C LYS A 69 -0.89 -8.17 -49.47
N LYS A 70 -1.17 -9.47 -49.30
CA LYS A 70 -2.54 -9.98 -49.40
C LYS A 70 -3.20 -9.85 -48.04
N ALA A 71 -4.12 -8.90 -47.96
CA ALA A 71 -5.14 -8.86 -46.93
C ALA A 71 -5.90 -10.19 -46.96
N VAL A 72 -5.64 -11.05 -45.98
CA VAL A 72 -6.54 -12.16 -45.70
C VAL A 72 -7.72 -11.56 -44.96
N VAL A 73 -8.82 -11.43 -45.70
CA VAL A 73 -10.15 -11.22 -45.13
C VAL A 73 -10.48 -12.49 -44.37
N ALA A 74 -10.12 -12.53 -43.08
CA ALA A 74 -10.73 -13.44 -42.12
C ALA A 74 -12.10 -12.83 -41.75
N ALA A 75 -13.07 -13.01 -42.65
CA ALA A 75 -14.46 -12.81 -42.32
C ALA A 75 -14.96 -14.06 -41.57
N SER A 76 -15.68 -13.79 -40.50
CA SER A 76 -16.55 -14.69 -39.73
C SER A 76 -15.89 -15.93 -39.11
N GLU A 77 -15.22 -15.71 -37.99
CA GLU A 77 -15.54 -16.44 -36.76
C GLU A 77 -15.20 -15.51 -35.57
N ALA A 78 -15.84 -14.34 -35.58
CA ALA A 78 -16.17 -13.69 -34.32
C ALA A 78 -17.28 -14.52 -33.69
N SER A 79 -16.91 -15.67 -33.10
CA SER A 79 -17.72 -16.23 -32.02
C SER A 79 -17.93 -15.08 -31.06
N GLU A 80 -19.20 -14.78 -30.75
CA GLU A 80 -19.61 -13.83 -29.74
C GLU A 80 -18.62 -13.86 -28.58
N ALA A 81 -17.67 -12.92 -28.58
CA ALA A 81 -16.95 -12.60 -27.38
C ALA A 81 -18.05 -12.05 -26.50
N ALA A 82 -18.57 -12.90 -25.61
CA ALA A 82 -19.44 -12.49 -24.54
C ALA A 82 -18.88 -11.16 -24.04
N GLU A 83 -19.68 -10.10 -24.08
CA GLU A 83 -19.32 -8.85 -23.42
C GLU A 83 -19.05 -9.23 -21.96
N HIS A 84 -17.80 -9.55 -21.63
CA HIS A 84 -17.41 -9.87 -20.26
C HIS A 84 -17.54 -8.54 -19.53
N GLU A 85 -18.71 -8.34 -18.92
CA GLU A 85 -19.06 -7.15 -18.16
C GLU A 85 -17.88 -6.85 -17.22
N ALA A 86 -17.38 -5.61 -17.22
CA ALA A 86 -16.23 -5.26 -16.39
C ALA A 86 -16.53 -5.54 -14.91
N THR A 87 -15.53 -5.98 -14.13
CA THR A 87 -15.69 -6.23 -12.68
C THR A 87 -16.30 -4.99 -12.00
N ASP A 88 -17.37 -5.16 -11.23
CA ASP A 88 -17.97 -4.11 -10.40
C ASP A 88 -18.17 -4.58 -8.95
N LEU A 89 -18.64 -3.70 -8.06
CA LEU A 89 -18.86 -4.02 -6.64
C LEU A 89 -19.80 -5.21 -6.42
N ASN A 90 -20.78 -5.41 -7.30
CA ASN A 90 -21.68 -6.56 -7.25
C ASN A 90 -20.94 -7.89 -7.50
N ASN A 91 -19.75 -7.87 -8.09
CA ASN A 91 -18.93 -9.06 -8.29
C ASN A 91 -17.97 -9.36 -7.14
N VAL A 92 -17.93 -8.51 -6.10
CA VAL A 92 -17.01 -8.63 -4.96
C VAL A 92 -17.77 -9.02 -3.70
N VAL A 93 -17.24 -9.95 -2.91
CA VAL A 93 -17.75 -10.28 -1.56
C VAL A 93 -16.74 -9.87 -0.51
N PHE A 94 -17.15 -9.09 0.48
CA PHE A 94 -16.28 -8.68 1.59
C PHE A 94 -16.39 -9.63 2.78
N GLY A 95 -15.26 -10.12 3.29
CA GLY A 95 -15.16 -10.82 4.58
C GLY A 95 -14.43 -9.94 5.58
N VAL A 96 -15.16 -9.34 6.53
CA VAL A 96 -14.56 -8.44 7.53
C VAL A 96 -14.27 -9.22 8.81
N ALA A 97 -13.00 -9.31 9.18
CA ALA A 97 -12.58 -9.92 10.43
C ALA A 97 -12.82 -8.96 11.61
N ALA A 98 -13.58 -9.42 12.60
CA ALA A 98 -13.94 -8.60 13.74
C ALA A 98 -13.84 -9.36 15.07
N SER A 99 -13.80 -8.60 16.16
CA SER A 99 -13.85 -9.13 17.53
C SER A 99 -15.05 -8.56 18.26
N SER A 100 -15.85 -9.43 18.89
CA SER A 100 -17.00 -9.07 19.72
C SER A 100 -16.65 -8.03 20.78
N LYS A 101 -15.44 -8.13 21.36
CA LYS A 101 -14.89 -7.17 22.34
C LYS A 101 -14.73 -5.74 21.80
N LEU A 102 -14.35 -5.58 20.53
CA LEU A 102 -14.04 -4.26 19.92
C LEU A 102 -15.17 -3.77 19.01
N TRP A 103 -16.16 -4.62 18.76
CA TRP A 103 -17.26 -4.39 17.82
C TRP A 103 -17.95 -3.05 18.00
N LYS A 104 -18.30 -2.70 19.25
CA LYS A 104 -19.01 -1.44 19.56
C LYS A 104 -18.30 -0.20 19.01
N GLN A 105 -16.97 -0.18 19.05
CA GLN A 105 -16.17 0.95 18.58
C GLN A 105 -15.83 0.82 17.09
N ARG A 106 -15.39 -0.37 16.65
CA ARG A 106 -14.83 -0.56 15.31
C ARG A 106 -15.87 -0.64 14.20
N LYS A 107 -17.12 -1.01 14.52
CA LYS A 107 -18.24 -0.94 13.56
C LYS A 107 -18.38 0.46 12.93
N GLU A 108 -17.99 1.51 13.64
CA GLU A 108 -18.03 2.89 13.14
C GLU A 108 -17.12 3.13 11.94
N TYR A 109 -16.03 2.38 11.77
CA TYR A 109 -15.19 2.49 10.57
C TYR A 109 -15.86 1.83 9.37
N ILE A 110 -16.47 0.65 9.57
CA ILE A 110 -17.17 -0.11 8.51
C ILE A 110 -18.31 0.71 7.91
N LYS A 111 -19.11 1.39 8.75
CA LYS A 111 -20.21 2.28 8.32
C LYS A 111 -19.77 3.40 7.38
N ILE A 112 -18.48 3.75 7.36
CA ILE A 112 -17.98 4.86 6.52
C ILE A 112 -17.88 4.44 5.04
N TRP A 113 -17.52 3.18 4.77
CA TRP A 113 -17.18 2.73 3.43
C TRP A 113 -18.12 1.65 2.86
N TYR A 114 -18.79 0.88 3.73
CA TYR A 114 -19.73 -0.15 3.30
C TYR A 114 -21.03 0.46 2.76
N LYS A 115 -21.52 -0.08 1.63
CA LYS A 115 -22.73 0.38 0.94
C LYS A 115 -23.73 -0.79 0.84
N PRO A 116 -24.61 -1.01 1.84
CA PRO A 116 -25.46 -2.21 1.97
C PRO A 116 -26.27 -2.60 0.72
N LYS A 117 -26.78 -1.61 -0.03
CA LYS A 117 -27.59 -1.86 -1.25
C LYS A 117 -26.77 -2.11 -2.52
N LYS A 118 -25.44 -1.97 -2.46
CA LYS A 118 -24.52 -2.06 -3.61
C LYS A 118 -23.37 -3.03 -3.39
N MET A 119 -23.26 -3.58 -2.19
CA MET A 119 -22.14 -4.39 -1.74
C MET A 119 -22.70 -5.57 -0.98
N ARG A 120 -21.95 -6.66 -1.05
CA ARG A 120 -22.24 -7.90 -0.34
C ARG A 120 -21.03 -8.30 0.48
N GLY A 121 -21.29 -8.88 1.65
CA GLY A 121 -20.24 -9.26 2.55
C GLY A 121 -20.78 -9.56 3.93
N TYR A 122 -19.88 -10.01 4.81
CA TYR A 122 -20.21 -10.42 6.16
C TYR A 122 -19.15 -9.93 7.13
N VAL A 123 -19.59 -9.57 8.32
CA VAL A 123 -18.70 -9.36 9.47
C VAL A 123 -18.61 -10.65 10.27
N TRP A 124 -17.41 -11.19 10.42
CA TRP A 124 -17.15 -12.44 11.12
C TRP A 124 -16.63 -12.17 12.53
N LEU A 125 -17.43 -12.52 13.54
CA LEU A 125 -17.10 -12.35 14.96
C LEU A 125 -16.70 -13.68 15.61
N ASP A 126 -15.97 -13.59 16.73
CA ASP A 126 -15.67 -14.71 17.61
C ASP A 126 -16.86 -15.17 18.46
N LYS A 127 -17.78 -14.25 18.80
CA LYS A 127 -18.96 -14.50 19.63
C LYS A 127 -20.10 -13.54 19.28
N GLU A 128 -21.31 -13.93 19.65
CA GLU A 128 -22.48 -13.06 19.54
C GLU A 128 -22.32 -11.76 20.34
N VAL A 129 -22.82 -10.67 19.77
CA VAL A 129 -22.81 -9.34 20.35
C VAL A 129 -24.25 -8.91 20.61
N LYS A 130 -24.53 -8.40 21.82
CA LYS A 130 -25.84 -7.84 22.15
C LYS A 130 -26.03 -6.55 21.38
N ILE A 131 -26.98 -6.53 20.45
CA ILE A 131 -27.40 -5.33 19.75
C ILE A 131 -28.38 -4.61 20.69
N LYS A 132 -28.04 -3.39 21.09
CA LYS A 132 -28.94 -2.58 21.92
C LYS A 132 -30.01 -1.94 21.03
N SER A 133 -31.14 -1.55 21.59
CA SER A 133 -32.22 -0.82 20.90
C SER A 133 -31.71 0.41 20.14
N ASP A 134 -30.74 1.13 20.72
CA ASP A 134 -30.14 2.33 20.10
C ASP A 134 -29.25 2.01 18.88
N ASP A 135 -28.87 0.74 18.70
CA ASP A 135 -28.06 0.24 17.59
C ASP A 135 -28.92 -0.41 16.49
N GLU A 136 -30.25 -0.45 16.60
CA GLU A 136 -31.12 -1.07 15.58
C GLU A 136 -31.02 -0.37 14.22
N GLY A 137 -30.97 0.97 14.21
CA GLY A 137 -30.76 1.76 12.98
C GLY A 137 -29.36 1.63 12.37
N ASP A 138 -28.39 1.06 13.11
CA ASP A 138 -27.05 0.81 12.58
C ASP A 138 -26.99 -0.42 11.68
N GLN A 139 -27.90 -1.40 11.88
CA GLN A 139 -27.91 -2.63 11.11
C GLN A 139 -28.17 -2.37 9.62
N GLU A 140 -28.95 -1.34 9.30
CA GLU A 140 -29.21 -0.95 7.92
C GLU A 140 -27.94 -0.50 7.18
N ASN A 141 -26.90 -0.08 7.89
CA ASN A 141 -25.66 0.48 7.33
C ASN A 141 -24.44 -0.44 7.47
N LEU A 142 -24.62 -1.66 8.00
CA LEU A 142 -23.56 -2.62 8.26
C LEU A 142 -23.75 -3.89 7.42
N PRO A 143 -22.67 -4.64 7.12
CA PRO A 143 -22.81 -5.99 6.57
C PRO A 143 -23.45 -6.90 7.63
N PRO A 144 -24.21 -7.93 7.20
CA PRO A 144 -24.72 -8.96 8.11
C PRO A 144 -23.61 -9.58 8.94
N VAL A 145 -23.90 -9.82 10.22
CA VAL A 145 -22.96 -10.43 11.16
C VAL A 145 -23.08 -11.97 11.09
N ARG A 146 -21.94 -12.64 11.18
CA ARG A 146 -21.77 -14.09 11.26
C ARG A 146 -20.80 -14.44 12.38
N ILE A 147 -20.97 -15.62 12.97
CA ILE A 147 -20.05 -16.16 13.97
C ILE A 147 -19.17 -17.19 13.28
N SER A 148 -17.84 -17.07 13.43
CA SER A 148 -16.93 -18.04 12.83
C SER A 148 -17.16 -19.44 13.39
N GLY A 149 -16.95 -20.45 12.54
CA GLY A 149 -17.08 -21.85 12.93
C GLY A 149 -16.12 -22.28 14.06
N ASP A 150 -16.41 -23.42 14.68
CA ASP A 150 -15.55 -23.97 15.72
C ASP A 150 -14.16 -24.33 15.16
N THR A 151 -13.14 -23.95 15.94
CA THR A 151 -11.73 -24.18 15.61
C THR A 151 -11.00 -24.95 16.71
N ALA A 152 -11.71 -25.54 17.68
CA ALA A 152 -11.12 -26.29 18.80
C ALA A 152 -10.25 -27.48 18.34
N SER A 153 -10.58 -28.11 17.21
CA SER A 153 -9.85 -29.25 16.67
C SER A 153 -8.47 -28.91 16.06
N PHE A 154 -8.21 -27.65 15.71
CA PHE A 154 -6.94 -27.27 15.08
C PHE A 154 -5.81 -27.13 16.11
N PRO A 155 -4.61 -27.69 15.87
CA PRO A 155 -3.48 -27.47 16.76
C PRO A 155 -3.00 -26.02 16.69
N TYR A 156 -2.55 -25.47 17.83
CA TYR A 156 -1.96 -24.14 17.93
C TYR A 156 -0.84 -24.14 18.95
N THR A 157 0.40 -23.93 18.50
CA THR A 157 1.62 -24.10 19.33
C THR A 157 2.42 -22.81 19.48
N ASN A 158 2.07 -21.75 18.74
CA ASN A 158 2.74 -20.46 18.85
C ASN A 158 2.44 -19.78 20.20
N LYS A 159 3.48 -19.42 20.95
CA LYS A 159 3.36 -18.84 22.30
C LYS A 159 3.13 -17.32 22.32
N GLN A 160 3.40 -16.63 21.21
CA GLN A 160 3.32 -15.18 21.11
C GLN A 160 2.00 -14.70 20.48
N GLY A 161 1.47 -15.45 19.51
CA GLY A 161 0.21 -15.12 18.84
C GLY A 161 -1.02 -15.58 19.62
N HIS A 162 -2.20 -15.33 19.06
CA HIS A 162 -3.48 -15.72 19.66
C HIS A 162 -4.21 -16.77 18.80
N ARG A 163 -4.80 -17.79 19.45
CA ARG A 163 -5.52 -18.90 18.77
C ARG A 163 -6.66 -18.42 17.86
N SER A 164 -7.23 -17.26 18.15
CA SER A 164 -8.26 -16.63 17.31
C SER A 164 -7.78 -16.33 15.87
N ALA A 165 -6.46 -16.33 15.60
CA ALA A 165 -5.91 -16.28 14.25
C ALA A 165 -6.43 -17.40 13.33
N ILE A 166 -6.73 -18.59 13.89
CA ILE A 166 -7.23 -19.73 13.12
C ILE A 166 -8.57 -19.40 12.48
N ARG A 167 -9.55 -18.92 13.26
CA ARG A 167 -10.86 -18.56 12.70
C ARG A 167 -10.78 -17.43 11.67
N ILE A 168 -9.88 -16.45 11.86
CA ILE A 168 -9.72 -15.33 10.91
C ILE A 168 -9.20 -15.85 9.57
N SER A 169 -8.22 -16.76 9.59
CA SER A 169 -7.72 -17.35 8.34
C SER A 169 -8.82 -18.05 7.53
N ARG A 170 -9.85 -18.59 8.19
CA ARG A 170 -10.94 -19.32 7.53
C ARG A 170 -12.04 -18.44 6.94
N ILE A 171 -12.03 -17.12 7.17
CA ILE A 171 -13.11 -16.20 6.78
C ILE A 171 -13.47 -16.31 5.29
N VAL A 172 -12.49 -16.38 4.39
CA VAL A 172 -12.74 -16.47 2.94
C VAL A 172 -13.47 -17.77 2.60
N SER A 173 -13.01 -18.90 3.13
CA SER A 173 -13.64 -20.21 2.91
C SER A 173 -15.01 -20.30 3.57
N GLU A 174 -15.17 -19.81 4.80
CA GLU A 174 -16.46 -19.77 5.48
C GLU A 174 -17.46 -18.91 4.69
N THR A 175 -17.03 -17.74 4.20
CA THR A 175 -17.86 -16.88 3.34
C THR A 175 -18.30 -17.62 2.08
N LEU A 176 -17.39 -18.27 1.37
CA LEU A 176 -17.72 -19.07 0.19
C LEU A 176 -18.71 -20.21 0.52
N MET A 177 -18.51 -20.91 1.64
CA MET A 177 -19.36 -22.04 2.04
C MET A 177 -20.79 -21.61 2.39
N HIS A 178 -20.95 -20.43 2.98
CA HIS A 178 -22.24 -19.89 3.42
C HIS A 178 -23.07 -19.21 2.32
N MET A 179 -22.50 -18.99 1.14
CA MET A 179 -23.22 -18.41 0.00
C MET A 179 -24.04 -19.45 -0.76
N ASP A 180 -25.20 -19.06 -1.24
CA ASP A 180 -26.04 -19.92 -2.06
C ASP A 180 -25.50 -20.05 -3.49
N ALA A 181 -25.96 -21.08 -4.21
CA ALA A 181 -25.48 -21.40 -5.56
C ALA A 181 -25.69 -20.24 -6.55
N ASP A 182 -26.79 -19.50 -6.44
CA ASP A 182 -27.08 -18.38 -7.32
C ASP A 182 -26.21 -17.16 -7.02
N GLU A 183 -25.94 -16.87 -5.75
CA GLU A 183 -25.04 -15.77 -5.37
C GLU A 183 -23.64 -16.01 -5.93
N LYS A 184 -23.14 -17.26 -5.81
CA LYS A 184 -21.81 -17.68 -6.27
C LYS A 184 -21.57 -17.43 -7.77
N LYS A 185 -22.59 -17.53 -8.62
CA LYS A 185 -22.46 -17.37 -10.08
C LYS A 185 -21.92 -16.00 -10.50
N SER A 186 -22.19 -14.96 -9.70
CA SER A 186 -21.77 -13.59 -9.99
C SER A 186 -20.48 -13.19 -9.27
N VAL A 187 -19.88 -14.09 -8.47
CA VAL A 187 -18.67 -13.80 -7.69
C VAL A 187 -17.42 -13.95 -8.53
N ARG A 188 -16.64 -12.88 -8.54
CA ARG A 188 -15.32 -12.81 -9.17
C ARG A 188 -14.21 -12.71 -8.12
N TRP A 189 -14.47 -12.01 -7.03
CA TRP A 189 -13.46 -11.70 -6.01
C TRP A 189 -14.02 -11.81 -4.59
N PHE A 190 -13.20 -12.35 -3.69
CA PHE A 190 -13.36 -12.26 -2.25
C PHE A 190 -12.35 -11.24 -1.72
N VAL A 191 -12.79 -10.27 -0.95
CA VAL A 191 -11.93 -9.24 -0.35
C VAL A 191 -12.00 -9.37 1.17
N MET A 192 -10.84 -9.55 1.80
CA MET A 192 -10.71 -9.64 3.24
C MET A 192 -10.12 -8.34 3.79
N GLY A 193 -10.56 -7.94 4.99
CA GLY A 193 -9.96 -6.87 5.78
C GLY A 193 -10.42 -6.91 7.23
N ASP A 194 -9.75 -6.15 8.10
CA ASP A 194 -10.11 -6.07 9.53
C ASP A 194 -11.18 -5.00 9.80
N ASP A 195 -11.82 -5.06 10.97
CA ASP A 195 -12.86 -4.13 11.42
C ASP A 195 -12.40 -2.68 11.65
N ASP A 196 -11.09 -2.43 11.66
CA ASP A 196 -10.47 -1.09 11.64
C ASP A 196 -9.77 -0.76 10.30
N THR A 197 -10.09 -1.50 9.25
CA THR A 197 -9.69 -1.23 7.86
C THR A 197 -10.75 -0.40 7.15
N VAL A 198 -10.31 0.62 6.41
CA VAL A 198 -11.19 1.44 5.57
C VAL A 198 -10.82 1.28 4.11
N PHE A 199 -11.78 0.87 3.27
CA PHE A 199 -11.58 0.69 1.83
C PHE A 199 -12.10 1.88 1.01
N ILE A 200 -11.33 2.28 0.01
CA ILE A 200 -11.77 3.13 -1.09
C ILE A 200 -12.27 2.22 -2.21
N THR A 201 -13.53 1.81 -2.09
CA THR A 201 -14.12 0.72 -2.89
C THR A 201 -14.04 0.95 -4.40
N ASP A 202 -14.17 2.20 -4.86
CA ASP A 202 -14.03 2.50 -6.28
C ASP A 202 -12.58 2.30 -6.78
N ASN A 203 -11.57 2.53 -5.95
CA ASN A 203 -10.16 2.28 -6.29
C ASN A 203 -9.83 0.78 -6.22
N LEU A 204 -10.42 0.06 -5.27
CA LEU A 204 -10.34 -1.40 -5.22
C LEU A 204 -10.84 -2.02 -6.53
N ILE A 205 -12.01 -1.61 -7.03
CA ILE A 205 -12.55 -2.12 -8.29
C ILE A 205 -11.64 -1.80 -9.48
N ARG A 206 -11.05 -0.60 -9.54
CA ARG A 206 -10.04 -0.27 -10.57
C ARG A 206 -8.84 -1.19 -10.52
N VAL A 207 -8.41 -1.56 -9.32
CA VAL A 207 -7.31 -2.52 -9.15
C VAL A 207 -7.70 -3.91 -9.65
N LEU A 208 -8.86 -4.42 -9.24
CA LEU A 208 -9.31 -5.77 -9.62
C LEU A 208 -9.59 -5.91 -11.11
N ARG A 209 -10.01 -4.85 -11.80
CA ARG A 209 -10.22 -4.84 -13.27
C ARG A 209 -8.94 -5.08 -14.08
N LYS A 210 -7.76 -4.94 -13.48
CA LYS A 210 -6.48 -5.23 -14.15
C LYS A 210 -6.25 -6.73 -14.36
N TYR A 211 -6.96 -7.58 -13.63
CA TYR A 211 -6.67 -9.00 -13.53
C TYR A 211 -7.84 -9.83 -14.08
N ASP A 212 -7.49 -10.92 -14.78
CA ASP A 212 -8.46 -11.92 -15.20
C ASP A 212 -8.97 -12.70 -13.98
N HIS A 213 -10.22 -12.46 -13.60
CA HIS A 213 -10.85 -13.06 -12.43
C HIS A 213 -11.09 -14.56 -12.55
N GLU A 214 -10.96 -15.14 -13.76
CA GLU A 214 -11.05 -16.58 -14.00
C GLU A 214 -9.72 -17.32 -13.71
N GLN A 215 -8.64 -16.59 -13.45
CA GLN A 215 -7.36 -17.14 -12.99
C GLN A 215 -7.21 -17.03 -11.48
N MET A 216 -6.27 -17.81 -10.93
CA MET A 216 -5.96 -17.79 -9.51
C MET A 216 -5.04 -16.60 -9.15
N TYR A 217 -5.61 -15.60 -8.49
CA TYR A 217 -4.89 -14.42 -8.01
C TYR A 217 -5.05 -14.21 -6.51
N TYR A 218 -3.93 -13.97 -5.83
CA TYR A 218 -3.84 -13.47 -4.46
C TYR A 218 -3.25 -12.06 -4.48
N ILE A 219 -4.07 -11.04 -4.32
CA ILE A 219 -3.72 -9.63 -4.53
C ILE A 219 -3.71 -8.87 -3.21
N GLY A 220 -2.65 -8.13 -2.91
CA GLY A 220 -2.58 -7.30 -1.72
C GLY A 220 -1.20 -6.64 -1.60
N SER A 221 -0.82 -6.23 -0.39
CA SER A 221 0.50 -5.62 -0.17
C SER A 221 1.16 -6.11 1.11
N LEU A 222 2.43 -5.77 1.21
CA LEU A 222 3.29 -5.99 2.36
C LEU A 222 3.02 -4.97 3.46
N SER A 223 3.59 -5.22 4.63
CA SER A 223 3.69 -4.23 5.69
C SER A 223 4.70 -3.13 5.34
N GLU A 224 4.40 -1.91 5.76
CA GLU A 224 5.35 -0.79 5.75
C GLU A 224 6.59 -1.07 6.63
N SER A 225 6.52 -2.04 7.55
CA SER A 225 7.64 -2.45 8.39
C SER A 225 8.49 -3.56 7.73
N HIS A 226 9.77 -3.24 7.50
CA HIS A 226 10.77 -4.18 6.97
C HIS A 226 10.91 -5.43 7.84
N LEU A 227 10.94 -5.24 9.16
CA LEU A 227 11.09 -6.33 10.13
C LEU A 227 9.85 -7.24 10.17
N GLN A 228 8.65 -6.68 10.09
CA GLN A 228 7.43 -7.49 9.98
C GLN A 228 7.51 -8.40 8.75
N ASN A 229 7.92 -7.86 7.59
CA ASN A 229 8.03 -8.64 6.36
C ASN A 229 9.12 -9.73 6.42
N ILE A 230 10.20 -9.52 7.18
CA ILE A 230 11.22 -10.55 7.43
C ILE A 230 10.67 -11.66 8.32
N PHE A 231 9.96 -11.30 9.40
CA PHE A 231 9.50 -12.28 10.38
C PHE A 231 8.31 -13.12 9.89
N PHE A 232 7.46 -12.53 9.04
CA PHE A 232 6.31 -13.22 8.47
C PHE A 232 6.61 -13.65 7.03
N SER A 233 6.44 -12.77 6.05
CA SER A 233 6.85 -13.08 4.67
C SER A 233 6.78 -11.85 3.75
N TYR A 234 7.73 -11.75 2.82
CA TYR A 234 7.62 -10.88 1.65
C TYR A 234 6.66 -11.42 0.57
N GLY A 235 6.12 -12.62 0.75
CA GLY A 235 5.09 -13.24 -0.10
C GLY A 235 3.69 -13.25 0.52
N MET A 236 3.47 -12.53 1.63
CA MET A 236 2.19 -12.46 2.34
C MET A 236 1.51 -11.11 2.09
N ALA A 237 0.23 -11.12 1.73
CA ALA A 237 -0.59 -9.93 1.89
C ALA A 237 -0.99 -9.78 3.36
N TYR A 238 -0.75 -8.60 3.93
CA TYR A 238 -1.16 -8.31 5.30
C TYR A 238 -2.67 -8.03 5.35
N GLY A 239 -3.39 -8.78 6.18
CA GLY A 239 -4.84 -8.83 6.27
C GLY A 239 -5.46 -7.52 6.75
N GLY A 240 -4.78 -6.79 7.64
CA GLY A 240 -5.19 -5.45 8.04
C GLY A 240 -5.16 -4.44 6.88
N GLY A 241 -4.12 -4.49 6.05
CA GLY A 241 -4.09 -3.74 4.79
C GLY A 241 -5.17 -4.19 3.81
N GLY A 242 -5.72 -5.39 3.99
CA GLY A 242 -6.69 -6.01 3.14
C GLY A 242 -6.06 -6.70 1.94
N PHE A 243 -6.74 -7.73 1.45
CA PHE A 243 -6.34 -8.46 0.26
C PHE A 243 -7.55 -8.97 -0.52
N ALA A 244 -7.35 -9.29 -1.79
CA ALA A 244 -8.34 -9.91 -2.66
C ALA A 244 -7.87 -11.28 -3.15
N ILE A 245 -8.80 -12.21 -3.23
CA ILE A 245 -8.62 -13.55 -3.79
C ILE A 245 -9.66 -13.75 -4.89
N SER A 246 -9.22 -14.14 -6.08
CA SER A 246 -10.09 -14.52 -7.20
C SER A 246 -10.99 -15.71 -6.84
N TYR A 247 -12.19 -15.81 -7.41
CA TYR A 247 -13.12 -16.90 -7.13
C TYR A 247 -12.53 -18.31 -7.28
N PRO A 248 -11.79 -18.67 -8.37
CA PRO A 248 -11.17 -19.99 -8.52
C PRO A 248 -10.20 -20.32 -7.39
N LEU A 249 -9.41 -19.33 -6.95
CA LEU A 249 -8.48 -19.49 -5.83
C LEU A 249 -9.20 -19.68 -4.49
N ALA A 250 -10.31 -18.98 -4.26
CA ALA A 250 -11.12 -19.19 -3.06
C ALA A 250 -11.70 -20.62 -3.01
N VAL A 251 -12.16 -21.14 -4.16
CA VAL A 251 -12.62 -22.52 -4.29
C VAL A 251 -11.49 -23.51 -4.00
N ALA A 252 -10.30 -23.30 -4.59
CA ALA A 252 -9.13 -24.15 -4.34
C ALA A 252 -8.71 -24.13 -2.86
N LEU A 253 -8.64 -22.94 -2.26
CA LEU A 253 -8.35 -22.74 -0.85
C LEU A 253 -9.33 -23.51 0.04
N SER A 254 -10.64 -23.38 -0.18
CA SER A 254 -11.66 -24.03 0.66
C SER A 254 -11.54 -25.56 0.71
N LYS A 255 -10.97 -26.19 -0.32
CA LYS A 255 -10.77 -27.65 -0.40
C LYS A 255 -9.56 -28.15 0.39
N ILE A 256 -8.60 -27.26 0.69
CA ILE A 256 -7.33 -27.62 1.34
C ILE A 256 -7.11 -26.95 2.69
N GLN A 257 -7.80 -25.84 2.97
CA GLN A 257 -7.42 -24.89 4.02
C GLN A 257 -7.32 -25.53 5.39
N ASP A 258 -8.30 -26.35 5.77
CA ASP A 258 -8.30 -26.99 7.09
C ASP A 258 -7.09 -27.93 7.26
N ARG A 259 -6.74 -28.71 6.22
CA ARG A 259 -5.53 -29.57 6.24
C ARG A 259 -4.24 -28.75 6.22
N CYS A 260 -4.22 -27.63 5.50
CA CYS A 260 -3.10 -26.69 5.50
C CYS A 260 -2.88 -26.10 6.91
N ILE A 261 -3.92 -25.57 7.56
CA ILE A 261 -3.83 -25.00 8.91
C ILE A 261 -3.28 -26.03 9.92
N GLN A 262 -3.70 -27.30 9.81
CA GLN A 262 -3.20 -28.37 10.68
C GLN A 262 -1.69 -28.63 10.53
N ARG A 263 -1.13 -28.45 9.33
CA ARG A 263 0.32 -28.60 9.08
C ARG A 263 1.15 -27.45 9.65
N TYR A 264 0.55 -26.28 9.87
CA TYR A 264 1.24 -25.07 10.33
C TYR A 264 0.76 -24.56 11.70
N PRO A 265 0.79 -25.37 12.77
CA PRO A 265 0.31 -24.96 14.08
C PRO A 265 1.17 -23.87 14.74
N ALA A 266 2.41 -23.72 14.30
CA ALA A 266 3.39 -22.81 14.88
C ALA A 266 3.35 -21.39 14.31
N LEU A 267 2.59 -21.14 13.22
CA LEU A 267 2.49 -19.81 12.62
C LEU A 267 1.76 -18.83 13.54
N TYR A 268 2.12 -17.55 13.43
CA TYR A 268 1.69 -16.53 14.40
C TYR A 268 0.24 -16.09 14.15
N GLY A 269 -0.04 -15.60 12.96
CA GLY A 269 -1.27 -14.88 12.62
C GLY A 269 -2.17 -15.63 11.65
N SER A 270 -3.27 -14.99 11.28
CA SER A 270 -4.15 -15.45 10.20
C SER A 270 -3.45 -15.37 8.85
N ASP A 271 -2.76 -14.26 8.61
CA ASP A 271 -2.20 -13.91 7.31
C ASP A 271 -1.01 -14.82 6.97
N ASP A 272 -0.23 -15.15 7.99
CA ASP A 272 0.87 -16.12 7.94
C ASP A 272 0.35 -17.50 7.48
N ARG A 273 -0.80 -17.93 8.03
CA ARG A 273 -1.49 -19.16 7.60
C ARG A 273 -2.07 -19.06 6.20
N MET A 274 -2.65 -17.92 5.84
CA MET A 274 -3.12 -17.67 4.49
C MET A 274 -1.97 -17.80 3.48
N GLN A 275 -0.84 -17.16 3.75
CA GLN A 275 0.34 -17.24 2.89
C GLN A 275 0.87 -18.67 2.79
N ALA A 276 0.92 -19.42 3.89
CA ALA A 276 1.33 -20.83 3.84
C ALA A 276 0.40 -21.66 2.94
N CYS A 277 -0.92 -21.46 3.01
CA CYS A 277 -1.86 -22.16 2.13
C CYS A 277 -1.74 -21.70 0.66
N MET A 278 -1.45 -20.41 0.42
CA MET A 278 -1.16 -19.92 -0.93
C MET A 278 0.11 -20.56 -1.51
N ALA A 279 1.14 -20.73 -0.68
CA ALA A 279 2.37 -21.42 -1.08
C ALA A 279 2.12 -22.90 -1.43
N GLU A 280 1.28 -23.61 -0.67
CA GLU A 280 0.89 -24.99 -1.01
C GLU A 280 0.09 -25.08 -2.32
N LEU A 281 -0.70 -24.05 -2.63
CA LEU A 281 -1.42 -23.93 -3.91
C LEU A 281 -0.51 -23.46 -5.06
N GLY A 282 0.72 -23.05 -4.77
CA GLY A 282 1.64 -22.50 -5.76
C GLY A 282 1.25 -21.12 -6.30
N VAL A 283 0.44 -20.35 -5.55
CA VAL A 283 -0.03 -19.02 -5.99
C VAL A 283 0.73 -17.92 -5.24
N PRO A 284 1.56 -17.11 -5.94
CA PRO A 284 2.32 -16.05 -5.28
C PRO A 284 1.46 -14.81 -5.00
N LEU A 285 1.96 -13.96 -4.11
CA LEU A 285 1.39 -12.62 -3.90
C LEU A 285 1.57 -11.76 -5.15
N THR A 286 0.46 -11.24 -5.65
CA THR A 286 0.39 -10.16 -6.63
C THR A 286 0.37 -8.83 -5.89
N LYS A 287 1.49 -8.11 -5.91
CA LYS A 287 1.68 -6.92 -5.07
C LYS A 287 1.03 -5.67 -5.67
N GLU A 288 0.08 -5.11 -4.93
CA GLU A 288 -0.60 -3.84 -5.22
C GLU A 288 -0.33 -2.84 -4.10
N THR A 289 0.54 -1.86 -4.35
CA THR A 289 1.04 -0.94 -3.31
C THR A 289 0.02 0.05 -2.75
N GLY A 290 -1.22 0.01 -3.23
CA GLY A 290 -2.33 0.82 -2.72
C GLY A 290 -3.04 0.24 -1.49
N PHE A 291 -2.74 -1.01 -1.13
CA PHE A 291 -3.18 -1.61 0.12
C PHE A 291 -2.20 -1.27 1.23
N HIS A 292 -2.67 -0.64 2.31
CA HIS A 292 -1.80 -0.15 3.38
C HIS A 292 -2.14 -0.77 4.73
N GLN A 293 -1.21 -1.57 5.24
CA GLN A 293 -1.24 -2.11 6.59
C GLN A 293 -0.95 -0.99 7.61
N TYR A 294 -0.03 -0.08 7.29
CA TYR A 294 0.56 0.92 8.18
C TYR A 294 0.87 0.37 9.59
N ASP A 295 1.72 -0.67 9.65
CA ASP A 295 2.38 -1.10 10.90
C ASP A 295 3.42 -0.05 11.33
N VAL A 296 2.92 1.13 11.69
CA VAL A 296 3.65 2.30 12.17
C VAL A 296 2.82 2.95 13.28
N TYR A 297 3.47 3.79 14.09
CA TYR A 297 2.82 4.53 15.17
C TYR A 297 2.90 6.04 14.94
N GLY A 298 2.03 6.79 15.61
CA GLY A 298 2.05 8.24 15.60
C GLY A 298 1.37 8.82 14.36
N ASN A 299 2.01 9.79 13.71
CA ASN A 299 1.36 10.63 12.72
C ASN A 299 1.62 10.16 11.27
N LEU A 300 0.58 9.69 10.58
CA LEU A 300 0.63 9.22 9.19
C LEU A 300 0.81 10.32 8.13
N PHE A 301 0.89 11.59 8.52
CA PHE A 301 0.92 12.73 7.60
C PHE A 301 1.94 12.59 6.47
N GLY A 302 3.18 12.16 6.77
CA GLY A 302 4.22 11.97 5.77
C GLY A 302 3.89 10.91 4.72
N LEU A 303 3.24 9.81 5.11
CA LEU A 303 2.83 8.73 4.21
C LEU A 303 1.68 9.17 3.31
N LEU A 304 0.68 9.83 3.88
CA LEU A 304 -0.50 10.28 3.13
C LEU A 304 -0.20 11.51 2.24
N ALA A 305 0.72 12.39 2.66
CA ALA A 305 1.10 13.57 1.88
C ALA A 305 2.03 13.24 0.70
N ALA A 306 2.78 12.14 0.78
CA ALA A 306 3.66 11.64 -0.28
C ALA A 306 3.24 10.23 -0.73
N HIS A 307 1.92 10.01 -0.85
CA HIS A 307 1.37 8.73 -1.25
C HIS A 307 1.97 8.28 -2.61
N PRO A 308 2.32 6.99 -2.78
CA PRO A 308 2.88 6.46 -4.02
C PRO A 308 1.94 6.66 -5.22
N VAL A 309 2.49 6.57 -6.44
CA VAL A 309 1.75 6.73 -7.70
C VAL A 309 0.96 5.46 -8.01
N THR A 310 -0.09 5.22 -7.25
CA THR A 310 -0.98 4.06 -7.29
C THR A 310 -2.35 4.48 -6.76
N PRO A 311 -3.47 3.81 -7.13
CA PRO A 311 -4.74 4.03 -6.44
C PRO A 311 -4.58 3.82 -4.94
N PHE A 312 -5.08 4.73 -4.11
CA PHE A 312 -5.18 4.49 -2.66
C PHE A 312 -6.37 3.57 -2.40
N VAL A 313 -6.12 2.32 -2.00
CA VAL A 313 -7.16 1.27 -1.94
C VAL A 313 -7.68 1.11 -0.52
N SER A 314 -6.81 1.08 0.47
CA SER A 314 -7.19 0.82 1.86
C SER A 314 -6.20 1.42 2.84
N MET A 315 -6.66 1.58 4.09
CA MET A 315 -5.81 2.01 5.19
C MET A 315 -6.23 1.32 6.50
N HIS A 316 -5.22 0.79 7.17
CA HIS A 316 -5.16 0.24 8.52
C HIS A 316 -4.00 0.95 9.23
N HIS A 317 -3.60 0.76 10.49
CA HIS A 317 -4.29 0.27 11.68
C HIS A 317 -4.83 1.48 12.46
N LEU A 318 -6.07 1.93 12.16
CA LEU A 318 -6.54 3.26 12.58
C LEU A 318 -6.47 3.52 14.09
N ASP A 319 -6.63 2.49 14.92
CA ASP A 319 -6.65 2.62 16.38
C ASP A 319 -5.30 2.95 17.03
N VAL A 320 -4.17 2.68 16.34
CA VAL A 320 -2.82 2.91 16.90
C VAL A 320 -2.13 4.17 16.36
N VAL A 321 -2.73 4.81 15.36
CA VAL A 321 -2.22 6.04 14.73
C VAL A 321 -3.01 7.26 15.17
N GLU A 322 -2.44 8.45 15.03
CA GLU A 322 -3.14 9.71 15.27
C GLU A 322 -4.24 9.96 14.22
N PRO A 323 -5.30 10.72 14.53
CA PRO A 323 -6.26 11.17 13.53
C PRO A 323 -5.56 11.87 12.36
N ILE A 324 -5.90 11.50 11.13
CA ILE A 324 -5.23 12.02 9.92
C ILE A 324 -5.43 13.53 9.70
N PHE A 325 -6.47 14.11 10.32
CA PHE A 325 -6.72 15.55 10.36
C PHE A 325 -6.66 16.05 11.82
N PRO A 326 -6.15 17.27 12.06
CA PRO A 326 -6.06 17.82 13.41
C PRO A 326 -7.43 18.14 14.01
N ASN A 327 -7.49 18.17 15.34
CA ASN A 327 -8.66 18.59 16.14
C ASN A 327 -9.96 17.81 15.88
N MET A 328 -9.85 16.52 15.55
CA MET A 328 -11.01 15.63 15.42
C MET A 328 -10.68 14.19 15.78
N THR A 329 -11.71 13.38 16.01
CA THR A 329 -11.56 11.94 16.27
C THR A 329 -11.17 11.19 14.99
N ARG A 330 -10.63 9.98 15.11
CA ARG A 330 -10.27 9.10 13.97
C ARG A 330 -11.45 8.91 13.02
N VAL A 331 -12.60 8.50 13.55
CA VAL A 331 -13.83 8.32 12.77
C VAL A 331 -14.23 9.59 12.01
N ARG A 332 -14.19 10.77 12.66
CA ARG A 332 -14.50 12.06 12.00
C ARG A 332 -13.47 12.40 10.93
N ALA A 333 -12.20 12.11 11.15
CA ALA A 333 -11.12 12.34 10.19
C ALA A 333 -11.30 11.50 8.92
N ILE A 334 -11.64 10.21 9.07
CA ILE A 334 -11.94 9.35 7.92
C ILE A 334 -13.22 9.80 7.21
N LYS A 335 -14.30 10.11 7.96
CA LYS A 335 -15.54 10.66 7.36
C LYS A 335 -15.24 11.92 6.54
N LYS A 336 -14.36 12.81 7.01
CA LYS A 336 -13.93 14.00 6.27
C LYS A 336 -13.17 13.66 4.99
N LEU A 337 -12.32 12.63 4.99
CA LEU A 337 -11.62 12.15 3.78
C LEU A 337 -12.59 11.60 2.71
N THR A 338 -13.77 11.13 3.10
CA THR A 338 -14.78 10.66 2.13
C THR A 338 -15.36 11.76 1.24
N ILE A 339 -15.24 13.03 1.64
CA ILE A 339 -15.79 14.16 0.89
C ILE A 339 -15.07 14.31 -0.48
N PRO A 340 -13.73 14.47 -0.54
CA PRO A 340 -13.02 14.47 -1.82
C PRO A 340 -13.08 13.12 -2.53
N MET A 341 -13.08 12.01 -1.79
CA MET A 341 -13.19 10.65 -2.35
C MET A 341 -14.42 10.49 -3.24
N LYS A 342 -15.57 11.03 -2.83
CA LYS A 342 -16.83 10.95 -3.60
C LYS A 342 -16.79 11.77 -4.91
N LEU A 343 -15.88 12.74 -5.01
CA LEU A 343 -15.77 13.61 -6.18
C LEU A 343 -14.74 13.08 -7.18
N ASP A 344 -13.63 12.51 -6.70
CA ASP A 344 -12.59 11.91 -7.53
C ASP A 344 -11.74 10.93 -6.71
N SER A 345 -12.23 9.71 -6.52
CA SER A 345 -11.53 8.65 -5.79
C SER A 345 -10.18 8.28 -6.42
N ALA A 346 -10.07 8.39 -7.76
CA ALA A 346 -8.85 8.07 -8.48
C ALA A 346 -7.71 9.06 -8.15
N GLY A 347 -8.02 10.34 -7.96
CA GLY A 347 -7.04 11.37 -7.58
C GLY A 347 -6.76 11.49 -6.07
N LEU A 348 -7.46 10.72 -5.22
CA LEU A 348 -7.36 10.83 -3.77
C LEU A 348 -5.92 10.57 -3.27
N LEU A 349 -5.41 11.45 -2.41
CA LEU A 349 -4.05 11.47 -1.86
C LEU A 349 -2.90 11.62 -2.86
N GLN A 350 -3.18 11.66 -4.17
CA GLN A 350 -2.13 11.73 -5.18
C GLN A 350 -1.31 13.00 -5.03
N GLN A 351 0.01 12.80 -4.92
CA GLN A 351 0.97 13.88 -4.75
C GLN A 351 1.30 14.53 -6.10
N SER A 352 1.18 15.85 -6.17
CA SER A 352 1.65 16.69 -7.27
C SER A 352 2.61 17.74 -6.75
N ILE A 353 3.72 17.98 -7.46
CA ILE A 353 4.79 18.88 -7.03
C ILE A 353 4.94 20.02 -8.03
N CYS A 354 5.07 21.24 -7.52
CA CYS A 354 5.24 22.47 -8.31
C CYS A 354 6.08 23.49 -7.55
N TYR A 355 6.54 24.50 -8.28
CA TYR A 355 7.43 25.52 -7.76
C TYR A 355 6.85 26.92 -8.00
N ASP A 356 6.94 27.79 -7.00
CA ASP A 356 6.82 29.23 -7.21
C ASP A 356 8.23 29.78 -7.42
N LYS A 357 8.61 29.97 -8.69
CA LYS A 357 9.96 30.37 -9.08
C LYS A 357 10.33 31.76 -8.55
N HIS A 358 9.38 32.68 -8.49
CA HIS A 358 9.65 34.04 -8.02
C HIS A 358 9.94 34.08 -6.52
N LYS A 359 9.28 33.19 -5.75
CA LYS A 359 9.45 33.13 -4.30
C LYS A 359 10.44 32.06 -3.83
N SER A 360 10.96 31.26 -4.76
CA SER A 360 11.80 30.09 -4.46
C SER A 360 11.12 29.14 -3.47
N TRP A 361 9.84 28.80 -3.72
CA TRP A 361 9.09 27.86 -2.89
C TRP A 361 8.85 26.54 -3.60
N THR A 362 8.89 25.45 -2.84
CA THR A 362 8.38 24.15 -3.28
C THR A 362 6.99 23.93 -2.71
N ILE A 363 6.06 23.52 -3.56
CA ILE A 363 4.69 23.22 -3.18
C ILE A 363 4.41 21.76 -3.49
N SER A 364 3.95 21.01 -2.49
CA SER A 364 3.52 19.62 -2.61
C SER A 364 2.04 19.53 -2.28
N VAL A 365 1.24 19.08 -3.22
CA VAL A 365 -0.21 18.93 -3.10
C VAL A 365 -0.53 17.45 -3.01
N SER A 366 -1.06 17.00 -1.88
CA SER A 366 -1.77 15.72 -1.74
C SER A 366 -3.26 15.99 -1.85
N TRP A 367 -3.83 15.67 -3.01
CA TRP A 367 -5.19 16.10 -3.33
C TRP A 367 -6.23 15.45 -2.41
N GLY A 368 -7.17 16.25 -1.91
CA GLY A 368 -8.15 15.83 -0.90
C GLY A 368 -7.64 15.76 0.54
N TYR A 369 -6.34 15.95 0.80
CA TYR A 369 -5.76 15.81 2.15
C TYR A 369 -5.02 17.04 2.65
N ALA A 370 -3.86 17.36 2.07
CA ALA A 370 -3.01 18.43 2.55
C ALA A 370 -2.15 19.06 1.45
N VAL A 371 -1.78 20.32 1.64
CA VAL A 371 -0.77 21.04 0.85
C VAL A 371 0.36 21.46 1.77
N GLN A 372 1.60 21.24 1.33
CA GLN A 372 2.81 21.68 2.02
C GLN A 372 3.52 22.74 1.17
N VAL A 373 3.83 23.87 1.78
CA VAL A 373 4.65 24.93 1.16
C VAL A 373 5.98 25.02 1.92
N PHE A 374 7.07 24.76 1.21
CA PHE A 374 8.43 24.80 1.74
C PHE A 374 9.15 26.03 1.20
N ARG A 375 9.99 26.64 2.04
CA ARG A 375 11.00 27.58 1.58
C ARG A 375 12.14 26.80 0.94
N GLY A 376 12.58 27.23 -0.24
CA GLY A 376 13.63 26.58 -1.02
C GLY A 376 13.08 25.62 -2.07
N SER A 377 13.96 25.23 -2.97
CA SER A 377 13.68 24.32 -4.08
C SER A 377 14.13 22.90 -3.75
N PHE A 378 13.17 22.02 -3.48
CA PHE A 378 13.41 20.60 -3.24
C PHE A 378 13.17 19.80 -4.52
N SER A 379 14.07 18.87 -4.82
CA SER A 379 13.90 18.00 -6.00
C SER A 379 12.64 17.13 -5.87
N PRO A 380 12.01 16.72 -6.98
CA PRO A 380 10.92 15.75 -6.92
C PRO A 380 11.36 14.48 -6.21
N ARG A 381 12.56 13.96 -6.53
CA ARG A 381 13.13 12.77 -5.86
C ARG A 381 13.11 12.88 -4.34
N GLU A 382 13.40 14.05 -3.79
CA GLU A 382 13.30 14.29 -2.35
C GLU A 382 11.84 14.37 -1.90
N MET A 383 11.02 15.14 -2.62
CA MET A 383 9.61 15.39 -2.30
C MET A 383 8.75 14.13 -2.29
N GLU A 384 9.09 13.14 -3.11
CA GLU A 384 8.41 11.85 -3.21
C GLU A 384 8.74 10.89 -2.05
N MET A 385 9.85 11.09 -1.34
CA MET A 385 10.16 10.31 -0.14
C MET A 385 9.32 10.81 1.04
N PRO A 386 8.45 9.99 1.65
CA PRO A 386 7.64 10.42 2.79
C PRO A 386 8.52 10.93 3.95
N SER A 387 8.13 12.07 4.51
CA SER A 387 8.76 12.61 5.71
C SER A 387 8.44 11.70 6.90
N ARG A 388 9.44 11.36 7.73
CA ARG A 388 9.27 10.53 8.94
C ARG A 388 8.50 11.26 10.05
N THR A 389 7.20 11.41 9.89
CA THR A 389 6.27 11.91 10.92
C THR A 389 5.72 10.80 11.81
N PHE A 390 6.09 9.55 11.52
CA PHE A 390 5.64 8.32 12.14
C PHE A 390 6.85 7.56 12.70
N TYR A 391 6.57 6.66 13.64
CA TYR A 391 7.54 5.72 14.22
C TYR A 391 7.34 4.33 13.64
N ASN A 392 8.38 3.50 13.63
CA ASN A 392 8.25 2.12 13.19
C ASN A 392 7.40 1.29 14.17
N TRP A 393 7.02 0.07 13.78
CA TRP A 393 6.21 -0.84 14.59
C TRP A 393 6.80 -1.16 15.97
N TYR A 394 8.12 -1.05 16.13
CA TYR A 394 8.82 -1.26 17.41
C TYR A 394 9.01 0.04 18.20
N LYS A 395 8.33 1.12 17.80
CA LYS A 395 8.34 2.45 18.42
C LYS A 395 9.74 3.07 18.51
N LYS A 396 10.61 2.75 17.55
CA LYS A 396 11.94 3.35 17.40
C LYS A 396 11.95 4.33 16.22
N ASP A 397 12.72 5.39 16.33
CA ASP A 397 13.04 6.29 15.20
C ASP A 397 14.24 5.72 14.42
N ASP A 398 13.99 4.62 13.72
CA ASP A 398 14.99 3.95 12.88
C ASP A 398 14.48 3.88 11.44
N TYR A 399 15.21 4.53 10.53
CA TYR A 399 14.86 4.61 9.12
C TYR A 399 15.11 3.30 8.36
N THR A 400 15.93 2.39 8.89
CA THR A 400 16.24 1.09 8.26
C THR A 400 15.13 0.07 8.48
N ALA A 401 14.17 0.36 9.36
CA ALA A 401 13.07 -0.53 9.71
C ALA A 401 11.87 -0.46 8.74
N TYR A 402 11.93 0.36 7.69
CA TYR A 402 10.84 0.54 6.72
C TYR A 402 11.12 -0.19 5.41
N ALA A 403 10.09 -0.74 4.78
CA ALA A 403 10.20 -1.44 3.49
C ALA A 403 10.28 -0.48 2.28
N PHE A 404 10.58 0.79 2.53
CA PHE A 404 10.68 1.87 1.54
C PHE A 404 11.54 3.01 2.07
N ASN A 405 11.99 3.89 1.18
CA ASN A 405 12.81 5.04 1.55
C ASN A 405 11.96 6.13 2.21
N THR A 406 12.50 6.70 3.29
CA THR A 406 11.91 7.84 3.99
C THR A 406 12.91 8.97 4.10
N ARG A 407 12.44 10.21 4.27
CA ARG A 407 13.31 11.36 4.57
C ARG A 407 13.11 11.83 6.01
N PRO A 408 14.16 12.29 6.72
CA PRO A 408 14.00 12.89 8.03
C PRO A 408 13.11 14.14 7.97
N VAL A 409 12.43 14.45 9.07
CA VAL A 409 11.88 15.80 9.26
C VAL A 409 13.05 16.79 9.27
N SER A 410 12.99 17.83 8.45
CA SER A 410 14.12 18.77 8.34
C SER A 410 14.45 19.41 9.69
N ARG A 411 15.73 19.39 10.04
CA ARG A 411 16.27 20.05 11.23
C ARG A 411 16.48 21.56 11.01
N ASN A 412 16.51 22.00 9.75
CA ASN A 412 16.68 23.42 9.45
C ASN A 412 15.37 24.16 9.72
N PRO A 413 15.36 25.16 10.62
CA PRO A 413 14.17 25.96 10.94
C PRO A 413 13.44 26.53 9.72
N CYS A 414 14.19 26.99 8.72
CA CYS A 414 13.64 27.62 7.52
C CYS A 414 12.91 26.64 6.59
N GLN A 415 13.33 25.36 6.61
CA GLN A 415 12.79 24.30 5.76
C GLN A 415 11.57 23.61 6.37
N LYS A 416 11.15 23.98 7.60
CA LYS A 416 9.90 23.48 8.17
C LYS A 416 8.74 23.91 7.25
N PRO A 417 7.93 22.96 6.73
CA PRO A 417 6.84 23.29 5.83
C PRO A 417 5.70 23.99 6.54
N PHE A 418 5.08 24.93 5.82
CA PHE A 418 3.75 25.42 6.16
C PHE A 418 2.73 24.41 5.65
N VAL A 419 1.97 23.83 6.57
CA VAL A 419 0.97 22.80 6.25
C VAL A 419 -0.42 23.41 6.17
N PHE A 420 -1.17 23.05 5.14
CA PHE A 420 -2.56 23.43 4.93
C PHE A 420 -3.40 22.17 4.79
N HIS A 421 -4.35 21.95 5.68
CA HIS A 421 -5.25 20.79 5.58
C HIS A 421 -6.49 21.13 4.78
N MET A 422 -7.03 20.16 4.04
CA MET A 422 -8.28 20.33 3.32
C MET A 422 -9.38 20.72 4.30
N SER A 423 -10.02 21.86 4.06
CA SER A 423 -11.16 22.36 4.82
C SER A 423 -12.47 22.03 4.13
N ASN A 424 -12.53 22.23 2.81
CA ASN A 424 -13.72 22.02 1.99
C ASN A 424 -13.33 21.57 0.57
N VAL A 425 -14.25 20.89 -0.11
CA VAL A 425 -14.13 20.56 -1.53
C VAL A 425 -15.51 20.50 -2.16
N LYS A 426 -15.64 21.02 -3.37
CA LYS A 426 -16.87 20.97 -4.15
C LYS A 426 -16.58 20.74 -5.62
N PHE A 427 -17.55 20.24 -6.35
CA PHE A 427 -17.52 20.23 -7.81
C PHE A 427 -18.12 21.54 -8.34
N ASP A 428 -17.37 22.25 -9.16
CA ASP A 428 -17.86 23.43 -9.86
C ASP A 428 -18.39 23.01 -11.23
N LEU A 429 -19.71 23.12 -11.40
CA LEU A 429 -20.41 22.72 -12.63
C LEU A 429 -20.03 23.57 -13.84
N LYS A 430 -19.73 24.86 -13.65
CA LYS A 430 -19.39 25.78 -14.75
C LYS A 430 -18.00 25.49 -15.29
N LEU A 431 -17.06 25.17 -14.39
CA LEU A 431 -15.68 24.85 -14.75
C LEU A 431 -15.46 23.36 -15.02
N ASN A 432 -16.47 22.51 -14.79
CA ASN A 432 -16.37 21.05 -14.89
C ASN A 432 -15.14 20.51 -14.13
N THR A 433 -14.93 21.02 -12.92
CA THR A 433 -13.67 20.88 -12.17
C THR A 433 -13.94 20.86 -10.67
N THR A 434 -13.18 20.07 -9.91
CA THR A 434 -13.21 20.14 -8.44
C THR A 434 -12.42 21.35 -7.95
N VAL A 435 -12.97 22.02 -6.95
CA VAL A 435 -12.36 23.15 -6.25
C VAL A 435 -12.22 22.76 -4.79
N SER A 436 -10.99 22.46 -4.37
CA SER A 436 -10.67 22.17 -2.96
C SER A 436 -10.01 23.37 -2.30
N VAL A 437 -10.39 23.62 -1.05
CA VAL A 437 -9.88 24.70 -0.20
C VAL A 437 -9.11 24.09 0.95
N TYR A 438 -7.93 24.63 1.22
CA TYR A 438 -7.03 24.19 2.27
C TYR A 438 -6.70 25.35 3.19
N THR A 439 -6.86 25.16 4.49
CA THR A 439 -6.63 26.21 5.49
C THR A 439 -5.36 25.94 6.28
N ARG A 440 -4.61 27.00 6.57
CA ARG A 440 -3.33 26.91 7.27
C ARG A 440 -3.49 26.24 8.63
N HIS A 441 -2.68 25.22 8.89
CA HIS A 441 -2.52 24.66 10.22
C HIS A 441 -1.60 25.58 11.03
N ARG A 442 -2.18 26.34 11.95
CA ARG A 442 -1.46 27.33 12.75
C ARG A 442 -0.68 26.66 13.87
N VAL A 443 0.56 26.29 13.56
CA VAL A 443 1.56 25.85 14.54
C VAL A 443 2.70 26.87 14.60
N PRO A 444 3.35 27.06 15.76
CA PRO A 444 4.54 27.90 15.85
C PRO A 444 5.59 27.48 14.82
N HIS A 445 6.01 28.44 13.99
CA HIS A 445 7.12 28.25 13.07
C HIS A 445 8.38 28.86 13.71
N PRO A 446 9.51 28.16 13.69
CA PRO A 446 10.74 28.70 14.22
C PRO A 446 11.20 29.88 13.35
N ALA A 447 11.95 30.80 13.95
CA ALA A 447 12.50 31.94 13.23
C ALA A 447 13.40 31.47 12.08
N CYS A 448 13.23 32.07 10.91
CA CYS A 448 14.02 31.78 9.72
C CYS A 448 14.83 33.02 9.34
N LYS A 449 16.14 32.84 9.12
CA LYS A 449 17.08 33.90 8.75
C LYS A 449 17.35 34.00 7.24
N TRP A 450 16.72 33.15 6.43
CA TRP A 450 16.88 33.23 4.97
C TRP A 450 16.20 34.48 4.45
N ASP A 451 16.93 35.26 3.65
CA ASP A 451 16.39 36.42 2.95
C ASP A 451 15.56 35.96 1.76
N MET A 452 14.28 35.68 2.01
CA MET A 452 13.34 35.21 0.99
C MET A 452 11.89 35.43 1.41
N ALA A 453 10.98 35.35 0.44
CA ALA A 453 9.55 35.47 0.69
C ALA A 453 9.07 34.45 1.74
N ASN A 454 8.28 34.91 2.71
CA ASN A 454 7.75 34.10 3.79
C ASN A 454 6.33 33.58 3.45
N PRO A 455 6.10 32.25 3.36
CA PRO A 455 4.76 31.69 3.13
C PRO A 455 3.73 31.97 4.23
N GLU A 456 4.14 32.54 5.37
CA GLU A 456 3.28 32.92 6.50
C GLU A 456 2.11 33.83 6.14
N GLU A 457 2.25 34.66 5.12
CA GLU A 457 1.15 35.50 4.63
C GLU A 457 -0.03 34.68 4.06
N ILE A 458 0.20 33.42 3.66
CA ILE A 458 -0.84 32.56 3.06
C ILE A 458 -1.70 31.98 4.17
N ASN A 459 -3.00 32.28 4.12
CA ASN A 459 -3.99 31.67 5.02
C ASN A 459 -4.76 30.53 4.35
N THR A 460 -4.91 30.60 3.03
CA THR A 460 -5.77 29.69 2.27
C THR A 460 -5.12 29.31 0.95
N ILE A 461 -5.21 28.04 0.59
CA ILE A 461 -4.81 27.53 -0.71
C ILE A 461 -6.05 26.97 -1.41
N VAL A 462 -6.26 27.33 -2.66
CA VAL A 462 -7.33 26.80 -3.51
C VAL A 462 -6.70 25.96 -4.62
N VAL A 463 -7.12 24.70 -4.74
CA VAL A 463 -6.65 23.79 -5.77
C VAL A 463 -7.80 23.48 -6.72
N TYR A 464 -7.58 23.75 -8.00
CA TYR A 464 -8.43 23.31 -9.10
C TYR A 464 -7.90 21.96 -9.62
N LYS A 465 -8.78 20.96 -9.72
CA LYS A 465 -8.45 19.67 -10.32
C LYS A 465 -9.63 19.11 -11.10
N LYS A 466 -9.44 18.85 -12.39
CA LYS A 466 -10.45 18.13 -13.17
C LYS A 466 -10.49 16.66 -12.72
N PRO A 467 -11.66 16.09 -12.35
CA PRO A 467 -11.78 14.67 -12.07
C PRO A 467 -11.35 13.83 -13.25
N ASP A 468 -10.70 12.70 -12.95
CA ASP A 468 -10.25 11.77 -13.97
C ASP A 468 -10.50 10.32 -13.52
N PRO A 469 -11.72 9.80 -13.73
CA PRO A 469 -12.08 8.44 -13.34
C PRO A 469 -11.18 7.36 -13.97
N HIS A 470 -10.58 7.68 -15.13
CA HIS A 470 -9.72 6.82 -15.95
C HIS A 470 -8.22 7.10 -15.70
N LEU A 471 -7.87 7.75 -14.58
CA LEU A 471 -6.46 8.02 -14.22
C LEU A 471 -5.59 6.76 -14.29
N TRP A 472 -6.14 5.63 -13.84
CA TRP A 472 -5.45 4.37 -13.67
C TRP A 472 -5.60 3.38 -14.84
N ASP A 473 -6.31 3.79 -15.90
CA ASP A 473 -6.42 3.01 -17.14
C ASP A 473 -5.20 3.26 -18.07
N ARG A 474 -4.31 4.16 -17.65
CA ARG A 474 -3.07 4.53 -18.34
C ARG A 474 -1.87 4.18 -17.47
N SER A 475 -0.69 4.18 -18.07
CA SER A 475 0.58 4.02 -17.34
C SER A 475 0.65 4.97 -16.14
N PRO A 476 0.95 4.49 -14.93
CA PRO A 476 0.99 5.32 -13.73
C PRO A 476 1.91 6.54 -13.88
N ARG A 477 1.36 7.73 -13.69
CA ARG A 477 2.10 9.00 -13.71
C ARG A 477 1.39 10.03 -12.82
N ARG A 478 2.15 10.78 -12.02
CA ARG A 478 1.62 11.89 -11.23
C ARG A 478 0.94 12.93 -12.12
N ASN A 479 -0.09 13.58 -11.59
CA ASN A 479 -0.58 14.81 -12.19
C ASN A 479 0.45 15.94 -12.01
N CYS A 480 0.50 16.84 -12.98
CA CYS A 480 1.36 18.02 -12.94
C CYS A 480 0.65 19.16 -12.20
N CYS A 481 1.40 19.83 -11.33
CA CYS A 481 0.94 20.99 -10.58
C CYS A 481 1.44 22.29 -11.21
N ARG A 482 0.60 23.34 -11.22
CA ARG A 482 0.92 24.66 -11.75
C ARG A 482 0.44 25.74 -10.78
N VAL A 483 1.34 26.61 -10.36
CA VAL A 483 0.99 27.79 -9.56
C VAL A 483 0.29 28.81 -10.45
N LEU A 484 -0.86 29.31 -10.01
CA LEU A 484 -1.59 30.37 -10.71
C LEU A 484 -1.18 31.73 -10.13
N GLN A 485 -0.76 32.67 -10.98
CA GLN A 485 -0.40 34.02 -10.54
C GLN A 485 -1.65 34.80 -10.13
N THR A 486 -1.94 34.85 -8.83
CA THR A 486 -2.82 35.85 -8.25
C THR A 486 -2.61 35.85 -6.74
N LYS A 487 -2.44 37.02 -6.13
CA LYS A 487 -2.57 37.22 -4.67
C LYS A 487 -3.70 38.19 -4.45
N ARG A 488 -4.90 37.66 -4.18
CA ARG A 488 -6.01 38.45 -3.63
C ARG A 488 -6.32 37.88 -2.26
N ASN A 489 -6.40 38.73 -1.24
CA ASN A 489 -6.85 38.34 0.11
C ASN A 489 -6.10 37.13 0.73
N ASN A 490 -4.76 37.09 0.69
CA ASN A 490 -3.95 36.03 1.34
C ASN A 490 -4.27 34.59 0.89
N THR A 491 -4.82 34.45 -0.31
CA THR A 491 -5.14 33.18 -0.94
C THR A 491 -4.10 32.85 -2.01
N PHE A 492 -3.78 31.57 -2.15
CA PHE A 492 -2.85 31.06 -3.15
C PHE A 492 -3.55 30.01 -4.02
N TRP A 493 -3.46 30.13 -5.34
CA TRP A 493 -4.21 29.28 -6.26
C TRP A 493 -3.30 28.34 -7.04
N ILE A 494 -3.75 27.10 -7.18
CA ILE A 494 -3.00 26.03 -7.80
C ILE A 494 -3.92 25.28 -8.77
N ASN A 495 -3.40 24.88 -9.92
CA ASN A 495 -4.05 23.96 -10.83
C ASN A 495 -3.29 22.63 -10.85
N VAL A 496 -4.01 21.52 -10.63
CA VAL A 496 -3.49 20.15 -10.73
C VAL A 496 -4.25 19.44 -11.85
N GLY A 497 -3.52 18.78 -12.75
CA GLY A 497 -4.16 17.99 -13.80
C GLY A 497 -3.16 17.14 -14.58
N VAL A 498 -3.65 16.48 -15.63
CA VAL A 498 -2.79 15.69 -16.51
C VAL A 498 -1.62 16.54 -17.02
N CYS A 499 -0.44 15.95 -17.05
CA CYS A 499 0.76 16.59 -17.57
C CYS A 499 0.62 16.81 -19.08
N ARG A 500 1.02 17.99 -19.54
CA ARG A 500 1.11 18.31 -20.98
C ARG A 500 2.24 17.50 -21.61
N ALA A 501 2.22 17.39 -22.94
CA ALA A 501 3.32 16.81 -23.69
C ALA A 501 4.64 17.52 -23.33
N GLY A 502 5.67 16.76 -22.99
CA GLY A 502 6.98 17.29 -22.57
C GLY A 502 7.03 17.96 -21.19
N GLU A 503 5.92 18.04 -20.44
CA GLU A 503 5.93 18.70 -19.13
C GLU A 503 6.66 17.84 -18.09
N VAL A 504 7.65 18.46 -17.45
CA VAL A 504 8.46 17.86 -16.38
C VAL A 504 8.41 18.76 -15.14
N THR A 505 8.46 18.13 -13.96
CA THR A 505 8.65 18.85 -12.71
C THR A 505 10.15 18.93 -12.45
N GLU A 506 10.77 20.05 -12.80
CA GLU A 506 12.21 20.26 -12.60
C GLU A 506 12.47 21.48 -11.70
N VAL A 507 13.50 21.36 -10.87
CA VAL A 507 14.11 22.51 -10.20
C VAL A 507 14.97 23.20 -11.25
N LYS A 508 14.67 24.47 -11.54
CA LYS A 508 15.54 25.32 -12.38
C LYS A 508 16.54 26.07 -11.52
#